data_AF-A0AAV5VJH3-F1
#
_entry.id   AF-A0AAV5VJH3-F1
#
_cell.length_a   1.000
_cell.length_b   1.000
_cell.length_c   1.000
_cell.angle_alpha   90.00
_cell.angle_beta   90.00
_cell.angle_gamma   90.00
#
_symmetry.space_group_name_H-M   'P 1'
#
loop_
_entity.id
_entity.type
_entity.pdbx_description
1 polymer ?
#
loop_
_entity_poly.entity_id
_entity_poly.type
_entity_poly.pdbx_seq_one_letter_code
_entity_poly.pdbx_strand_id
1 'polypeptide(L)'
;GVYTVLCRGCRGSIFRRLPNKGDNAEAKRVIRARFKSNLGPHRESVKRINHRHEEFLASLALMFWSTEGLDVSTEVVSASEYYKEMIMRELHNYYR
;
A
#
# COMPACT_ATOMS: atom_id res chain seq x y z
N GLY A 1 -2.31 -21.24 5.57
CA GLY A 1 -2.07 -20.27 6.67
C GLY A 1 -2.42 -18.89 6.17
N VAL A 2 -3.38 -18.22 6.80
CA VAL A 2 -3.95 -16.95 6.31
C VAL A 2 -3.22 -15.79 6.99
N TYR A 3 -2.38 -15.07 6.24
CA TYR A 3 -1.78 -13.81 6.69
C TYR A 3 -2.86 -12.73 6.78
N THR A 4 -3.64 -12.77 7.86
CA THR A 4 -4.60 -11.73 8.20
C THR A 4 -3.87 -10.64 8.99
N VAL A 5 -3.10 -9.79 8.30
CA VAL A 5 -2.63 -8.53 8.90
C VAL A 5 -3.73 -7.48 8.73
N LEU A 6 -4.93 -7.79 9.24
CA LEU A 6 -5.83 -6.73 9.66
C LEU A 6 -5.20 -6.13 10.91
N CYS A 7 -4.80 -4.87 10.86
CA CYS A 7 -4.47 -4.11 12.06
C CYS A 7 -5.73 -3.96 12.92
N ARG A 8 -6.15 -5.05 13.58
CA ARG A 8 -7.27 -5.11 14.53
C ARG A 8 -6.99 -4.29 15.79
N GLY A 9 -5.74 -3.84 15.98
CA GLY A 9 -5.29 -3.05 17.13
C GLY A 9 -5.09 -1.56 16.88
N CYS A 10 -5.20 -1.07 15.64
CA CYS A 10 -5.01 0.35 15.33
C CYS A 10 -6.23 1.17 15.83
N ARG A 11 -6.35 1.39 17.15
CA ARG A 11 -7.34 2.29 17.78
C ARG A 11 -7.06 3.75 17.41
N GLY A 12 -7.17 4.11 16.13
CA GLY A 12 -7.17 5.49 15.64
C GLY A 12 -5.97 6.36 16.05
N SER A 13 -4.85 5.75 16.48
CA SER A 13 -3.70 6.45 17.05
C SER A 13 -2.71 6.96 16.00
N ILE A 14 -2.90 6.61 14.71
CA ILE A 14 -2.07 7.09 13.60
C ILE A 14 -2.08 8.63 13.51
N PHE A 15 -3.22 9.26 13.82
CA PHE A 15 -3.38 10.72 13.74
C PHE A 15 -3.01 11.47 15.03
N ARG A 16 -2.54 10.76 16.08
CA ARG A 16 -2.28 11.39 17.39
C ARG A 16 -0.92 12.10 17.47
N ARG A 17 -0.02 11.82 16.52
CA ARG A 17 1.33 12.41 16.44
C ARG A 17 1.52 13.16 15.12
N LEU A 18 0.50 13.87 14.65
CA LEU A 18 0.64 14.74 13.48
C LEU A 18 1.17 16.10 13.93
N PRO A 19 2.26 16.61 13.34
CA PRO A 19 2.87 17.89 13.72
C PRO A 19 1.98 19.10 13.39
N ASN A 20 0.94 18.91 12.57
CA ASN A 20 0.01 19.97 12.19
C ASN A 20 -1.28 19.93 13.02
N LYS A 21 -1.71 21.11 13.50
CA LYS A 21 -3.01 21.36 14.16
C LYS A 21 -4.19 21.34 13.17
N GLY A 22 -4.14 20.49 12.14
CA GLY A 22 -5.25 20.32 11.20
C GLY A 22 -6.45 19.65 11.88
N ASP A 23 -7.61 19.71 11.23
CA ASP A 23 -8.83 19.06 11.72
C ASP A 23 -8.70 17.53 11.67
N ASN A 24 -8.19 16.99 12.78
CA ASN A 24 -8.00 15.56 13.01
C ASN A 24 -9.32 14.77 12.96
N ALA A 25 -10.46 15.41 13.24
CA ALA A 25 -11.76 14.76 13.17
C ALA A 25 -12.18 14.59 11.72
N GLU A 26 -11.98 15.62 10.89
CA GLU A 26 -12.25 15.58 9.46
C GLU A 26 -11.34 14.60 8.72
N ALA A 27 -10.04 14.60 9.02
CA ALA A 27 -9.11 13.61 8.47
C ALA A 27 -9.53 12.17 8.80
N LYS A 28 -9.92 11.90 10.06
CA LYS A 28 -10.45 10.59 10.47
C LYS A 28 -11.74 10.24 9.75
N ARG A 29 -12.64 11.20 9.54
CA ARG A 29 -13.92 11.00 8.85
C ARG A 29 -13.70 10.62 7.39
N VAL A 30 -12.89 11.39 6.66
CA VAL A 30 -12.54 11.14 5.25
C VAL A 30 -11.91 9.76 5.09
N ILE A 31 -10.95 9.43 5.96
CA ILE A 31 -10.26 8.15 5.95
C ILE A 31 -11.25 7.00 6.20
N ARG A 32 -12.06 7.08 7.25
CA ARG A 32 -13.08 6.06 7.52
C ARG A 32 -14.09 5.91 6.37
N ALA A 33 -14.52 7.01 5.77
CA ALA A 33 -15.46 6.98 4.65
C ALA A 33 -14.85 6.26 3.44
N ARG A 34 -13.61 6.60 3.07
CA ARG A 34 -12.87 5.95 1.97
C ARG A 34 -12.61 4.47 2.24
N PHE A 35 -12.20 4.13 3.46
CA PHE A 35 -11.98 2.73 3.83
C PHE A 35 -13.30 1.93 3.82
N LYS A 36 -14.41 2.51 4.28
CA LYS A 36 -15.71 1.83 4.29
C LYS A 36 -16.26 1.58 2.88
N SER A 37 -16.11 2.53 1.96
CA SER A 37 -16.60 2.40 0.59
C SER A 37 -15.73 1.48 -0.28
N ASN A 38 -14.41 1.46 -0.05
CA ASN A 38 -13.48 0.87 -1.01
C ASN A 38 -12.90 -0.47 -0.57
N LEU A 39 -12.81 -0.77 0.73
CA LEU A 39 -12.14 -2.00 1.19
C LEU A 39 -12.85 -3.28 0.76
N GLY A 40 -14.19 -3.30 0.74
CA GLY A 40 -14.96 -4.48 0.34
C GLY A 40 -14.65 -4.89 -1.11
N PRO A 41 -14.90 -4.01 -2.09
CA PRO A 41 -14.59 -4.28 -3.49
C PRO A 41 -13.11 -4.59 -3.76
N HIS A 42 -12.18 -3.86 -3.14
CA HIS A 42 -10.74 -4.14 -3.33
C HIS A 42 -10.33 -5.49 -2.76
N ARG A 43 -10.89 -5.90 -1.61
CA ARG A 43 -10.62 -7.22 -1.02
C ARG A 43 -11.08 -8.34 -1.94
N GLU A 44 -12.26 -8.21 -2.54
CA GLU A 44 -12.75 -9.21 -3.50
C GLU A 44 -11.93 -9.21 -4.79
N SER A 45 -11.43 -8.06 -5.25
CA SER A 45 -10.50 -8.02 -6.38
C SER A 45 -9.17 -8.73 -6.07
N VAL A 46 -8.56 -8.49 -4.91
CA VAL A 46 -7.31 -9.18 -4.51
C VAL A 46 -7.53 -10.69 -4.40
N LYS A 47 -8.67 -11.14 -3.86
CA LYS A 47 -9.02 -12.56 -3.83
C LYS A 47 -9.16 -13.16 -5.22
N ARG A 48 -9.79 -12.45 -6.16
CA ARG A 48 -10.00 -12.92 -7.54
C ARG A 48 -8.69 -13.09 -8.31
N ILE A 49 -7.70 -12.23 -8.05
CA ILE A 49 -6.37 -12.36 -8.67
C ILE A 49 -5.66 -13.64 -8.16
N ASN A 50 -5.96 -14.08 -6.93
CA ASN A 50 -5.45 -15.31 -6.34
C ASN A 50 -3.92 -15.43 -6.44
N HIS A 51 -3.22 -14.37 -6.04
CA HIS A 51 -1.76 -14.32 -6.06
C HIS A 51 -1.14 -15.52 -5.34
N ARG A 52 -0.14 -16.12 -5.97
CA ARG A 52 0.89 -16.92 -5.30
C ARG A 52 1.69 -16.05 -4.35
N HIS A 53 2.47 -16.69 -3.47
CA HIS A 53 3.21 -15.98 -2.43
C HIS A 53 4.18 -14.95 -3.03
N GLU A 54 4.87 -15.31 -4.10
CA GLU A 54 5.85 -14.49 -4.81
C GLU A 54 5.18 -13.29 -5.48
N GLU A 55 4.06 -13.51 -6.16
CA GLU A 55 3.27 -12.47 -6.85
C GLU A 55 2.69 -11.45 -5.86
N PHE A 56 2.26 -11.93 -4.69
CA PHE A 56 1.78 -11.06 -3.61
C PHE A 56 2.90 -10.19 -3.05
N LEU A 57 4.09 -10.76 -2.81
CA LEU A 57 5.25 -10.00 -2.32
C LEU A 57 5.72 -8.97 -3.34
N ALA A 58 5.75 -9.33 -4.63
CA ALA A 58 6.10 -8.41 -5.69
C ALA A 58 5.09 -7.25 -5.79
N SER A 59 3.79 -7.55 -5.69
CA SER A 59 2.74 -6.51 -5.65
C SER A 59 2.90 -5.57 -4.45
N LEU A 60 3.23 -6.10 -3.26
CA LEU A 60 3.51 -5.30 -2.07
C LEU A 60 4.72 -4.39 -2.26
N ALA A 61 5.81 -4.91 -2.83
CA ALA A 61 7.01 -4.14 -3.10
C ALA A 61 6.76 -3.02 -4.12
N LEU A 62 5.97 -3.29 -5.18
CA LEU A 62 5.55 -2.28 -6.14
C LEU A 62 4.70 -1.18 -5.50
N MET A 63 3.75 -1.55 -4.64
CA MET A 63 2.95 -0.56 -3.89
C MET A 63 3.80 0.29 -2.95
N PHE A 64 4.84 -0.30 -2.32
CA PHE A 64 5.76 0.43 -1.45
C PHE A 64 6.59 1.46 -2.22
N TRP A 65 7.08 1.09 -3.41
CA TRP A 65 7.89 1.98 -4.28
C TRP A 65 7.05 2.90 -5.19
N SER A 66 5.73 2.95 -5.01
CA SER A 66 4.85 3.88 -5.72
C SER A 66 4.99 5.28 -5.09
N THR A 67 6.08 5.96 -5.46
CA THR A 67 6.43 7.29 -4.95
C THR A 67 5.85 8.42 -5.81
N GLU A 68 5.03 8.11 -6.81
CA GLU A 68 4.47 9.09 -7.74
C GLU A 68 3.60 10.11 -7.00
N GLY A 69 3.88 11.40 -7.20
CA GLY A 69 3.12 12.49 -6.57
C GLY A 69 3.46 12.75 -5.09
N LEU A 70 4.50 12.11 -4.55
CA LEU A 70 5.07 12.44 -3.25
C LEU A 70 6.27 13.39 -3.42
N ASP A 71 6.41 14.34 -2.51
CA ASP A 71 7.60 15.18 -2.39
C ASP A 71 8.70 14.39 -1.67
N VAL A 72 9.43 13.57 -2.43
CA VAL A 72 10.53 12.71 -1.95
C VAL A 72 11.83 13.09 -2.62
N SER A 73 12.96 12.78 -1.97
CA SER A 73 14.28 13.15 -2.49
C SER A 73 14.60 12.45 -3.82
N THR A 74 15.48 13.06 -4.61
CA THR A 74 15.93 12.52 -5.91
C THR A 74 16.54 11.14 -5.80
N GLU A 75 17.20 10.83 -4.68
CA GLU A 75 17.80 9.52 -4.39
C GLU A 75 16.72 8.46 -4.15
N VAL A 76 15.59 8.84 -3.53
CA VAL A 76 14.47 7.93 -3.31
C VAL A 76 13.73 7.67 -4.62
N VAL A 77 13.59 8.67 -5.48
CA VAL A 77 13.02 8.50 -6.82
C VAL A 77 13.85 7.55 -7.66
N SER A 78 15.17 7.75 -7.72
CA SER A 78 16.05 6.88 -8.52
C SER A 78 16.08 5.46 -7.97
N ALA A 79 16.09 5.28 -6.65
CA ALA A 79 15.96 3.98 -6.02
C ALA A 79 14.62 3.31 -6.34
N SER A 80 13.50 4.06 -6.29
CA SER A 80 12.18 3.52 -6.55
C SER A 80 12.03 3.03 -7.99
N GLU A 81 12.56 3.78 -8.96
CA GLU A 81 12.61 3.38 -10.37
C GLU A 81 13.43 2.10 -10.57
N TYR A 82 14.65 2.07 -10.03
CA TYR A 82 15.53 0.90 -10.11
C TYR A 82 14.88 -0.37 -9.54
N TYR A 83 14.31 -0.29 -8.33
CA TYR A 83 13.68 -1.44 -7.71
C TYR A 83 12.39 -1.87 -8.41
N LYS A 84 11.57 -0.92 -8.89
CA LYS A 84 10.38 -1.24 -9.69
C LYS A 84 10.75 -2.00 -10.96
N GLU A 85 11.77 -1.55 -11.69
CA GLU A 85 12.25 -2.24 -12.90
C GLU A 85 12.73 -3.67 -12.59
N MET A 86 13.54 -3.83 -11.54
CA MET A 86 14.05 -5.13 -11.11
C MET A 86 12.90 -6.09 -10.74
N ILE A 87 11.93 -5.64 -9.95
CA ILE A 87 10.78 -6.45 -9.55
C ILE A 87 9.96 -6.88 -10.77
N MET A 88 9.71 -5.97 -11.70
CA MET A 88 8.96 -6.27 -12.93
C MET A 88 9.69 -7.27 -13.82
N ARG A 89 11.03 -7.17 -13.91
CA ARG A 89 11.84 -8.14 -14.65
C ARG A 89 11.79 -9.53 -14.04
N GLU A 90 11.94 -9.65 -12.72
CA GLU A 90 11.85 -10.94 -12.04
C GLU A 90 10.45 -11.55 -12.14
N LEU A 91 9.39 -10.73 -12.03
CA LEU A 91 8.02 -11.16 -12.28
C LEU A 91 7.83 -11.69 -13.70
N HIS A 92 8.32 -10.96 -14.71
CA HIS A 92 8.23 -11.39 -16.10
C HIS A 92 8.96 -12.72 -16.34
N ASN A 93 10.12 -12.91 -15.70
CA ASN A 93 10.85 -14.19 -15.76
C ASN A 93 10.08 -15.32 -15.05
N TYR A 94 9.43 -15.04 -13.92
CA TYR A 94 8.62 -16.03 -13.18
C TYR A 94 7.43 -16.56 -13.99
N TYR A 95 6.84 -15.74 -14.86
CA TYR A 95 5.71 -16.13 -15.70
C TYR A 95 6.10 -16.81 -17.02
N ARG A 96 7.38 -16.80 -17.39
CA ARG A 96 7.88 -17.36 -18.64
C ARG A 96 8.25 -18.83 -18.48
#